data_AF-A0A940TLA6-F1
#
_entry.id   AF-A0A940TLA6-F1
#
_cell.length_a   1.000
_cell.length_b   1.000
_cell.length_c   1.000
_cell.angle_alpha   90.00
_cell.angle_beta   90.00
_cell.angle_gamma   90.00
#
_symmetry.space_group_name_H-M   'P 1'
#
loop_
_entity.id
_entity.type
_entity.pdbx_description
1 polymer ?
#
loop_
_entity_poly.entity_id
_entity_poly.type
_entity_poly.pdbx_seq_one_letter_code
_entity_poly.pdbx_strand_id
1 'polypeptide(L)'
;PGPCAGTLQPNEDGVVTPIMESIGGPFKFPPDHVAMNEFYAHSHATPQVMARVLLNPEKYHLPYELEAMLNCGANSIRSQMDRQIMIDGFKKVPFIVTFALNYDETTMMSDIVLTWMTVFAALRWRWVEMRSSHYSIPGSWTMS
;
A
#
# COMPACT_ATOMS: atom_id res chain seq x y z
N PRO A 1 4.05 -3.04 -30.17
CA PRO A 1 3.91 -3.09 -28.70
C PRO A 1 4.78 -4.22 -28.13
N GLY A 2 6.05 -3.92 -27.82
CA GLY A 2 6.92 -4.85 -27.10
C GLY A 2 6.55 -4.90 -25.61
N PRO A 3 7.03 -5.91 -24.87
CA PRO A 3 6.78 -5.99 -23.42
C PRO A 3 7.27 -4.71 -22.75
N CYS A 4 6.46 -4.18 -21.82
CA CYS A 4 6.77 -2.97 -21.08
C CYS A 4 8.19 -3.06 -20.50
N ALA A 5 9.05 -2.10 -20.86
CA ALA A 5 10.47 -2.07 -20.49
C ALA A 5 10.71 -2.11 -18.96
N GLY A 6 9.68 -1.88 -18.14
CA GLY A 6 9.78 -1.86 -16.68
C GLY A 6 9.37 -3.14 -15.96
N THR A 7 8.89 -4.19 -16.62
CA THR A 7 8.24 -5.32 -15.90
C THR A 7 8.74 -6.71 -16.21
N LEU A 8 9.26 -7.02 -17.40
CA LEU A 8 9.77 -8.37 -17.70
C LEU A 8 10.96 -8.25 -18.66
N GLN A 9 12.17 -8.06 -18.11
CA GLN A 9 13.39 -8.07 -18.91
C GLN A 9 14.05 -9.46 -18.83
N PRO A 10 14.44 -10.05 -19.97
CA PRO A 10 15.21 -11.27 -19.97
C PRO A 10 16.59 -11.01 -19.36
N ASN A 11 17.04 -11.93 -18.50
CA ASN A 11 18.43 -12.03 -18.07
C ASN A 11 19.34 -12.42 -19.24
N GLU A 12 20.66 -12.43 -18.99
CA GLU A 12 21.68 -12.88 -19.94
C GLU A 12 21.39 -14.29 -20.49
N ASP A 13 20.73 -15.15 -19.71
CA ASP A 13 20.30 -16.50 -20.11
C ASP A 13 18.98 -16.56 -20.90
N GLY A 14 18.38 -15.42 -21.24
CA GLY A 14 17.07 -15.35 -21.93
C GLY A 14 15.86 -15.67 -21.04
N VAL A 15 16.07 -15.96 -19.76
CA VAL A 15 15.01 -16.22 -18.76
C VAL A 15 14.55 -14.90 -18.13
N VAL A 16 13.25 -14.73 -17.93
CA VAL A 16 12.70 -13.50 -17.32
C VAL A 16 13.17 -13.34 -15.88
N THR A 17 13.74 -12.17 -15.56
CA THR A 17 14.08 -11.80 -14.18
C THR A 17 12.83 -11.78 -13.30
N PRO A 18 12.84 -12.43 -12.12
CA PRO A 18 11.77 -12.22 -11.15
C PRO A 18 11.79 -10.76 -10.69
N ILE A 19 10.61 -10.14 -10.66
CA ILE A 19 10.42 -8.76 -10.20
C ILE A 19 9.54 -8.72 -8.94
N MET A 20 9.74 -7.69 -8.12
CA MET A 20 8.93 -7.41 -6.93
C MET A 20 8.85 -8.62 -5.98
N GLU A 21 7.65 -9.13 -5.74
CA GLU A 21 7.35 -10.20 -4.79
C GLU A 21 7.87 -11.57 -5.24
N SER A 22 8.29 -11.69 -6.51
CA SER A 22 8.88 -12.93 -7.06
C SER A 22 10.35 -13.12 -6.69
N ILE A 23 11.00 -12.10 -6.12
CA ILE A 23 12.43 -12.13 -5.74
C ILE A 23 12.64 -12.97 -4.45
N GLY A 24 11.61 -13.12 -3.62
CA GLY A 24 11.69 -13.79 -2.33
C GLY A 24 12.48 -12.99 -1.28
N GLY A 25 12.07 -13.08 -0.02
CA GLY A 25 12.78 -12.46 1.11
C GLY A 25 13.61 -13.48 1.89
N PRO A 26 14.68 -13.05 2.60
CA PRO A 26 15.40 -13.92 3.52
C PRO A 26 14.49 -14.34 4.68
N PHE A 27 14.50 -15.63 5.03
CA PHE A 27 13.73 -16.15 6.16
C PHE A 27 14.27 -15.59 7.49
N LYS A 28 13.37 -15.02 8.30
CA LYS A 28 13.67 -14.45 9.62
C LYS A 28 12.66 -14.98 10.64
N PHE A 29 13.15 -15.43 11.79
CA PHE A 29 12.34 -15.88 12.92
C PHE A 29 12.90 -15.30 14.23
N PRO A 30 12.09 -14.66 15.10
CA PRO A 30 10.65 -14.40 14.96
C PRO A 30 10.31 -13.38 13.85
N PRO A 31 9.09 -13.44 13.27
CA PRO A 31 8.64 -12.49 12.25
C PRO A 31 8.61 -11.07 12.80
N ASP A 32 9.00 -10.10 11.97
CA ASP A 32 8.98 -8.67 12.33
C ASP A 32 7.80 -7.91 11.71
N HIS A 33 6.97 -8.58 10.91
CA HIS A 33 5.86 -7.95 10.21
C HIS A 33 4.60 -8.81 10.18
N VAL A 34 3.44 -8.14 10.18
CA VAL A 34 2.12 -8.79 10.23
C VAL A 34 1.72 -9.53 8.95
N ALA A 35 2.39 -9.26 7.83
CA ALA A 35 2.10 -9.92 6.56
C ALA A 35 2.66 -11.36 6.46
N MET A 36 3.54 -11.75 7.41
CA MET A 36 4.05 -13.13 7.57
C MET A 36 4.66 -13.69 6.28
N ASN A 37 5.43 -12.87 5.57
CA ASN A 37 6.00 -13.22 4.27
C ASN A 37 7.00 -14.39 4.40
N GLU A 38 7.56 -14.63 5.58
CA GLU A 38 8.48 -15.74 5.87
C GLU A 38 7.76 -17.10 5.92
N PHE A 39 6.46 -17.12 6.20
CA PHE A 39 5.68 -18.36 6.30
C PHE A 39 5.00 -18.75 4.99
N TYR A 40 4.85 -17.82 4.05
CA TYR A 40 4.14 -18.06 2.78
C TYR A 40 5.04 -17.74 1.59
N ALA A 41 5.33 -18.77 0.78
CA ALA A 41 6.19 -18.66 -0.40
C ALA A 41 5.66 -17.70 -1.49
N HIS A 42 4.36 -17.36 -1.45
CA HIS A 42 3.73 -16.42 -2.39
C HIS A 42 3.05 -15.30 -1.61
N SER A 43 3.81 -14.25 -1.29
CA SER A 43 3.31 -13.09 -0.56
C SER A 43 2.80 -11.99 -1.50
N HIS A 44 1.87 -12.33 -2.39
CA HIS A 44 1.08 -11.33 -3.10
C HIS A 44 -0.27 -11.19 -2.40
N ALA A 45 -0.49 -10.05 -1.76
CA ALA A 45 -1.71 -9.74 -1.01
C ALA A 45 -2.08 -10.82 0.03
N THR A 46 -1.51 -10.70 1.23
CA THR A 46 -1.84 -11.52 2.41
C THR A 46 -2.72 -10.84 3.48
N PRO A 47 -3.68 -9.93 3.18
CA PRO A 47 -4.48 -9.28 4.21
C PRO A 47 -5.35 -10.27 5.01
N GLN A 48 -5.73 -11.42 4.43
CA GLN A 48 -6.39 -12.52 5.14
C GLN A 48 -5.50 -13.14 6.22
N VAL A 49 -4.17 -13.16 6.02
CA VAL A 49 -3.21 -13.62 7.01
C VAL A 49 -3.07 -12.57 8.10
N MET A 50 -2.95 -11.30 7.71
CA MET A 50 -2.88 -10.17 8.64
C MET A 50 -4.04 -10.18 9.63
N ALA A 51 -5.30 -10.31 9.19
CA ALA A 51 -6.43 -10.35 10.11
C ALA A 51 -6.40 -11.56 11.06
N ARG A 52 -5.89 -12.71 10.62
CA ARG A 52 -5.73 -13.89 11.48
C ARG A 52 -4.60 -13.71 12.50
N VAL A 53 -3.53 -13.02 12.12
CA VAL A 53 -2.41 -12.66 13.01
C VAL A 53 -2.91 -11.69 14.08
N LEU A 54 -3.70 -10.67 13.71
CA LEU A 54 -4.33 -9.76 14.67
C LEU A 54 -5.25 -10.49 15.66
N LEU A 55 -6.00 -11.48 15.19
CA LEU A 55 -6.88 -12.26 16.06
C LEU A 55 -6.12 -13.16 17.04
N ASN A 56 -4.98 -13.74 16.64
CA ASN A 56 -4.24 -14.70 17.46
C ASN A 56 -2.72 -14.49 17.32
N PRO A 57 -2.14 -13.42 17.89
CA PRO A 57 -0.73 -13.08 17.70
C PRO A 57 0.23 -14.17 18.19
N GLU A 58 -0.11 -14.84 19.30
CA GLU A 58 0.68 -15.92 19.89
C GLU A 58 0.87 -17.11 18.93
N LYS A 59 -0.20 -17.46 18.18
CA LYS A 59 -0.18 -18.59 17.24
C LYS A 59 0.80 -18.35 16.08
N TYR A 60 1.04 -17.09 15.74
CA TYR A 60 1.92 -16.70 14.64
C TYR A 60 3.28 -16.18 15.13
N HIS A 61 3.58 -16.36 16.42
CA HIS A 61 4.85 -15.96 17.04
C HIS A 61 5.19 -14.48 16.87
N LEU A 62 4.18 -13.61 16.76
CA LEU A 62 4.41 -12.17 16.65
C LEU A 62 4.79 -11.63 18.04
N PRO A 63 5.97 -10.98 18.19
CA PRO A 63 6.45 -10.54 19.50
C PRO A 63 5.80 -9.23 19.99
N TYR A 64 4.89 -8.65 19.22
CA TYR A 64 4.24 -7.37 19.51
C TYR A 64 2.74 -7.43 19.22
N GLU A 65 1.99 -6.57 19.90
CA GLU A 65 0.58 -6.31 19.60
C GLU A 65 0.47 -5.06 18.72
N LEU A 66 -0.51 -5.05 17.82
CA LEU A 66 -0.69 -3.94 16.88
C LEU A 66 -1.52 -2.82 17.53
N GLU A 67 -0.88 -1.68 17.81
CA GLU A 67 -1.53 -0.53 18.46
C GLU A 67 -2.18 0.43 17.46
N ALA A 68 -1.64 0.55 16.25
CA ALA A 68 -2.12 1.48 15.26
C ALA A 68 -2.08 0.88 13.86
N MET A 69 -3.11 1.18 13.06
CA MET A 69 -3.18 0.79 11.65
C MET A 69 -3.46 2.00 10.77
N LEU A 70 -2.65 2.15 9.72
CA LEU A 70 -2.90 3.10 8.66
C LEU A 70 -3.42 2.34 7.43
N ASN A 71 -4.65 2.61 7.03
CA ASN A 71 -5.23 2.07 5.82
C ASN A 71 -5.24 3.14 4.71
N CYS A 72 -4.67 2.84 3.55
CA CYS A 72 -4.53 3.83 2.47
C CYS A 72 -5.14 3.32 1.17
N GLY A 73 -6.26 3.94 0.74
CA GLY A 73 -6.86 3.71 -0.57
C GLY A 73 -7.32 2.28 -0.86
N ALA A 74 -7.37 1.40 0.15
CA ALA A 74 -7.69 0.00 0.02
C ALA A 74 -8.89 -0.38 0.89
N ASN A 75 -9.85 -1.11 0.31
CA ASN A 75 -10.96 -1.69 1.05
C ASN A 75 -10.72 -3.19 1.24
N SER A 76 -9.96 -3.50 2.28
CA SER A 76 -9.58 -4.87 2.62
C SER A 76 -10.75 -5.70 3.15
N ILE A 77 -11.85 -5.09 3.56
CA ILE A 77 -13.04 -5.81 4.06
C ILE A 77 -13.85 -6.35 2.88
N ARG A 78 -14.04 -5.53 1.84
CA ARG A 78 -14.79 -5.91 0.65
C ARG A 78 -13.97 -6.80 -0.29
N SER A 79 -12.67 -6.59 -0.38
CA SER A 79 -11.81 -7.27 -1.36
C SER A 79 -11.38 -8.68 -0.96
N GLN A 80 -11.74 -9.14 0.24
CA GLN A 80 -11.33 -10.43 0.79
C GLN A 80 -12.47 -11.44 0.84
N MET A 81 -12.12 -12.73 0.78
CA MET A 81 -13.11 -13.82 0.77
C MET A 81 -13.82 -13.97 2.13
N ASP A 82 -13.12 -13.71 3.24
CA ASP A 82 -13.67 -13.81 4.59
C ASP A 82 -13.82 -12.44 5.23
N ARG A 83 -15.00 -11.85 5.05
CA ARG A 83 -15.31 -10.52 5.58
C ARG A 83 -15.37 -10.49 7.11
N GLN A 84 -15.83 -11.58 7.73
CA GLN A 84 -16.07 -11.61 9.17
C GLN A 84 -14.75 -11.58 9.95
N ILE A 85 -13.77 -12.38 9.51
CA ILE A 85 -12.42 -12.37 10.09
C ILE A 85 -11.77 -10.98 9.97
N MET A 86 -11.97 -10.31 8.83
CA MET A 86 -11.44 -8.95 8.64
C MET A 86 -12.10 -7.95 9.62
N ILE A 87 -13.43 -7.99 9.77
CA ILE A 87 -14.14 -7.11 10.71
C ILE A 87 -13.66 -7.35 12.14
N ASP A 88 -13.52 -8.61 12.55
CA ASP A 88 -13.11 -8.94 13.92
C ASP A 88 -11.62 -8.60 14.16
N GLY A 89 -10.78 -8.70 13.13
CA GLY A 89 -9.39 -8.22 13.17
C GLY A 89 -9.32 -6.70 13.31
N PHE A 90 -10.10 -5.95 12.54
CA PHE A 90 -10.15 -4.49 12.63
C PHE A 90 -10.64 -4.02 14.01
N LYS A 91 -11.65 -4.69 14.60
CA LYS A 91 -12.13 -4.35 15.95
C LYS A 91 -11.09 -4.51 17.07
N LYS A 92 -10.06 -5.34 16.86
CA LYS A 92 -8.98 -5.51 17.85
C LYS A 92 -7.95 -4.40 17.81
N VAL A 93 -7.85 -3.66 16.70
CA VAL A 93 -6.89 -2.58 16.57
C VAL A 93 -7.44 -1.36 17.33
N PRO A 94 -6.70 -0.80 18.31
CA PRO A 94 -7.23 0.26 19.15
C PRO A 94 -7.20 1.64 18.47
N PHE A 95 -6.44 1.80 17.39
CA PHE A 95 -6.38 3.06 16.64
C PHE A 95 -6.25 2.82 15.13
N ILE A 96 -7.23 3.30 14.37
CA ILE A 96 -7.27 3.14 12.91
C ILE A 96 -7.41 4.51 12.23
N VAL A 97 -6.46 4.79 11.33
CA VAL A 97 -6.50 5.95 10.44
C VAL A 97 -6.70 5.47 9.01
N THR A 98 -7.67 6.04 8.29
CA THR A 98 -7.90 5.69 6.88
C THR A 98 -7.82 6.91 5.98
N PHE A 99 -7.08 6.76 4.87
CA PHE A 99 -7.16 7.65 3.72
C PHE A 99 -8.22 7.14 2.75
N ALA A 100 -9.35 7.84 2.69
CA ALA A 100 -10.50 7.44 1.89
C ALA A 100 -10.92 8.53 0.91
N LEU A 101 -11.29 8.12 -0.31
CA LEU A 101 -11.99 8.96 -1.28
C LEU A 101 -13.51 8.89 -1.07
N ASN A 102 -14.00 7.69 -0.76
CA ASN A 102 -15.41 7.37 -0.57
C ASN A 102 -15.61 6.84 0.84
N TYR A 103 -16.79 7.06 1.42
CA TYR A 103 -17.14 6.53 2.73
C TYR A 103 -17.54 5.06 2.60
N ASP A 104 -16.63 4.14 2.94
CA ASP A 104 -16.77 2.70 2.78
C ASP A 104 -16.66 1.91 4.10
N GLU A 105 -16.74 0.57 4.06
CA GLU A 105 -16.74 -0.27 5.26
C GLU A 105 -15.48 -0.10 6.13
N THR A 106 -14.31 0.08 5.49
CA THR A 106 -13.06 0.35 6.20
C THR A 106 -13.07 1.71 6.86
N THR A 107 -13.65 2.71 6.19
CA THR A 107 -13.79 4.08 6.69
C THR A 107 -14.75 4.15 7.88
N MET A 108 -15.83 3.37 7.87
CA MET A 108 -16.79 3.30 9.00
C MET A 108 -16.18 2.75 10.30
N MET A 109 -15.14 1.92 10.20
CA MET A 109 -14.44 1.36 11.36
C MET A 109 -13.18 2.14 11.75
N SER A 110 -12.94 3.30 11.13
CA SER A 110 -11.76 4.13 11.41
C SER A 110 -12.06 5.20 12.45
N ASP A 111 -11.11 5.49 13.31
CA ASP A 111 -11.19 6.59 14.29
C ASP A 111 -10.97 7.94 13.61
N ILE A 112 -10.02 7.99 12.68
CA ILE A 112 -9.71 9.19 11.90
C ILE A 112 -9.84 8.89 10.42
N VAL A 113 -10.64 9.71 9.74
CA VAL A 113 -10.80 9.66 8.29
C VAL A 113 -10.14 10.87 7.67
N LEU A 114 -9.10 10.63 6.89
CA LEU A 114 -8.40 11.65 6.11
C LEU A 114 -8.92 11.58 4.67
N THR A 115 -9.59 12.63 4.23
CA THR A 115 -10.10 12.69 2.85
C THR A 115 -8.94 12.90 1.90
N TRP A 116 -8.80 12.00 0.93
CA TRP A 116 -7.83 12.20 -0.13
C TRP A 116 -8.31 13.31 -1.07
N MET A 117 -7.41 14.23 -1.38
CA MET A 117 -7.68 15.22 -2.41
C MET A 117 -7.99 14.48 -3.73
N THR A 118 -9.15 14.74 -4.31
CA THR A 118 -9.60 14.07 -5.53
C THR A 118 -8.56 14.23 -6.64
N VAL A 119 -8.47 13.22 -7.52
CA VAL A 119 -7.59 13.24 -8.70
C VAL A 119 -7.76 14.53 -9.51
N PHE A 120 -8.95 15.14 -9.53
CA PHE A 120 -9.19 16.43 -10.17
C PHE A 120 -8.42 17.60 -9.53
N ALA A 121 -8.34 17.64 -8.20
CA ALA A 121 -7.58 18.67 -7.49
C ALA A 121 -6.06 18.40 -7.53
N ALA A 122 -5.63 17.14 -7.57
CA ALA A 122 -4.23 16.78 -7.81
C ALA A 122 -3.77 17.07 -9.26
N LEU A 123 -4.61 16.78 -10.25
CA LEU A 123 -4.37 17.12 -11.65
C LEU A 123 -4.39 18.63 -11.86
N ARG A 124 -5.25 19.39 -11.15
CA ARG A 124 -5.22 20.85 -11.16
C ARG A 124 -3.87 21.39 -10.70
N TRP A 125 -3.30 20.84 -9.62
CA TRP A 125 -1.95 21.21 -9.17
C TRP A 125 -0.88 20.85 -10.20
N ARG A 126 -0.88 19.63 -10.74
CA ARG A 126 0.08 19.22 -11.78
C ARG A 126 -0.04 20.05 -13.07
N TRP A 127 -1.24 20.52 -13.41
CA TRP A 127 -1.49 21.35 -14.59
C TRP A 127 -1.14 22.83 -14.35
N VAL A 128 -1.34 23.35 -13.13
CA VAL A 128 -0.86 24.66 -12.69
C VAL A 128 0.68 24.69 -12.64
N GLU A 129 1.30 23.62 -12.14
CA GLU A 129 2.75 23.45 -12.09
C GLU A 129 3.35 23.32 -13.49
N MET A 130 2.70 22.55 -14.39
CA MET A 130 3.06 22.53 -15.82
C MET A 130 2.93 23.91 -16.49
N ARG A 131 1.87 24.69 -16.19
CA ARG A 131 1.76 26.08 -16.69
C ARG A 131 2.82 27.01 -16.11
N SER A 132 3.19 26.83 -14.85
CA SER A 132 4.25 27.63 -14.21
C SER A 132 5.63 27.34 -14.82
N SER A 133 5.90 26.10 -15.21
CA SER A 133 7.15 25.70 -15.89
C SER A 133 7.26 26.28 -17.30
N HIS A 134 6.14 26.41 -18.03
CA HIS A 134 6.11 27.01 -19.38
C HIS A 134 6.35 28.53 -19.40
N TYR A 135 6.45 29.19 -18.23
CA TYR A 135 6.69 30.63 -18.10
C TYR A 135 8.07 30.97 -17.51
N SER A 136 9.07 30.11 -17.72
CA SER A 136 10.47 30.42 -17.41
C SER A 136 11.33 30.40 -18.68
N ILE A 137 11.22 31.46 -19.48
CA ILE A 137 12.19 31.81 -20.52
C ILE A 137 13.19 32.80 -19.89
N PRO A 138 14.51 32.56 -19.98
CA PRO A 138 15.53 33.45 -19.43
C PRO A 138 15.69 34.68 -20.32
N GLY A 139 15.48 35.88 -19.77
CA GLY A 139 15.59 37.13 -20.51
C GLY A 139 16.13 38.25 -19.63
N SER A 140 17.39 38.59 -19.88
CA SER A 140 18.17 39.68 -19.30
C SER A 140 17.46 41.03 -19.32
N TRP A 141 17.37 41.69 -18.17
CA TRP A 141 17.11 43.13 -18.07
C TRP A 141 18.44 43.85 -17.91
N THR A 142 19.01 44.36 -19.00
CA THR A 142 19.96 45.48 -18.94
C THR A 142 19.17 46.78 -18.94
N MET A 143 19.35 47.57 -17.88
CA MET A 143 18.89 48.95 -17.76
C MET A 143 19.64 49.85 -18.74
N SER A 144 18.90 50.68 -19.47
CA SER A 144 19.33 51.99 -20.00
C SER A 144 18.10 52.85 -20.25
#